data_AF-A0A7Y3H4D8-F1
#
_entry.id   AF-A0A7Y3H4D8-F1
#
_cell.length_a   1.000
_cell.length_b   1.000
_cell.length_c   1.000
_cell.angle_alpha   90.00
_cell.angle_beta   90.00
_cell.angle_gamma   90.00
#
_symmetry.space_group_name_H-M   'P 1'
#
loop_
_entity.id
_entity.type
_entity.pdbx_description
1 polymer ?
#
loop_
_entity_poly.entity_id
_entity_poly.type
_entity_poly.pdbx_seq_one_letter_code
_entity_poly.pdbx_strand_id
1 'polypeptide(L)'
;AYHYLDGDLRIGYEIGTDLFLPSDEFSDTELFARYGLSLIYTVNGSTFIQTEFLGIANITTDEFESFDDSSFHTYSVGLGHHFTDKFNLGIYYRNYFDEFFDPSFKGIGGLELNFRL
;
A
#
# COMPACT_ATOMS: atom_id res chain seq x y z
N ALA A 1 -3.85 0.56 11.10
CA ALA A 1 -4.46 1.49 12.08
C ALA A 1 -3.70 2.82 12.04
N TYR A 2 -4.40 3.96 12.10
CA TYR A 2 -3.77 5.29 12.04
C TYR A 2 -3.48 5.82 13.45
N HIS A 3 -2.28 6.37 13.64
CA HIS A 3 -1.83 7.09 14.83
C HIS A 3 -1.54 8.55 14.46
N TYR A 4 -1.96 9.48 15.33
CA TYR A 4 -1.84 10.92 15.09
C TYR A 4 -0.65 11.47 15.88
N LEU A 5 0.26 12.17 15.22
CA LEU A 5 1.45 12.77 15.85
C LEU A 5 1.35 14.29 15.94
N ASP A 6 0.66 14.94 15.00
CA ASP A 6 0.33 16.36 14.98
C ASP A 6 -0.97 16.55 14.15
N GLY A 7 -1.76 17.59 14.37
CA GLY A 7 -3.10 17.77 13.78
C GLY A 7 -3.11 17.70 12.25
N ASP A 8 -1.99 18.05 11.62
CA ASP A 8 -1.80 18.03 10.17
C ASP A 8 -1.06 16.78 9.65
N LEU A 9 -0.42 15.98 10.51
CA LEU A 9 0.31 14.76 10.12
C LEU A 9 -0.32 13.51 10.71
N ARG A 10 -0.77 12.63 9.81
CA ARG A 10 -1.30 11.31 10.14
C ARG A 10 -0.32 10.24 9.68
N ILE A 11 0.03 9.32 10.58
CA ILE A 11 0.85 8.15 10.24
C ILE A 11 0.00 6.91 10.45
N GLY A 12 -0.14 6.10 9.41
CA GLY A 12 -0.78 4.79 9.47
C GLY A 12 0.24 3.71 9.27
N TYR A 13 0.08 2.60 9.97
CA TYR A 13 0.80 1.37 9.65
C TYR A 13 -0.17 0.20 9.56
N GLU A 14 0.25 -0.80 8.80
CA GLU A 14 -0.41 -2.08 8.66
C GLU A 14 0.62 -3.19 8.83
N ILE A 15 0.27 -4.21 9.60
CA ILE A 15 1.00 -5.48 9.71
C ILE A 15 -0.07 -6.55 9.82
N GLY A 16 0.01 -7.57 8.97
CA GLY A 16 -0.97 -8.65 8.95
C GLY A 16 -0.49 -9.84 8.14
N THR A 17 -1.31 -10.88 8.11
CA THR A 17 -1.06 -12.09 7.33
C THR A 17 -2.31 -12.45 6.55
N ASP A 18 -2.14 -12.81 5.28
CA ASP A 18 -3.20 -13.35 4.43
C ASP A 18 -2.90 -14.80 4.11
N LEU A 19 -3.91 -15.67 4.19
CA LEU A 19 -3.82 -17.06 3.80
C LEU A 19 -4.47 -17.23 2.44
N PHE A 20 -3.71 -17.67 1.44
CA PHE A 20 -4.23 -18.05 0.14
C PHE A 20 -4.53 -19.55 0.13
N LEU A 21 -5.81 -19.88 0.01
CA LEU A 21 -6.29 -21.25 -0.12
C LEU A 21 -6.60 -21.49 -1.60
N PRO A 22 -5.75 -22.24 -2.32
CA PRO A 22 -6.03 -22.51 -3.73
C PRO A 22 -7.28 -23.37 -3.88
N SER A 23 -7.97 -23.19 -5.01
CA SER A 23 -9.15 -24.00 -5.38
C SER A 23 -8.79 -25.34 -6.01
N ASP A 24 -7.52 -25.54 -6.38
CA ASP A 24 -7.09 -26.64 -7.23
C ASP A 24 -6.31 -27.68 -6.39
N GLU A 25 -6.57 -28.97 -6.62
CA GLU A 25 -6.04 -30.08 -5.81
C GLU A 25 -4.50 -30.24 -5.83
N PHE A 26 -3.80 -29.47 -6.67
CA PHE A 26 -2.34 -29.56 -6.87
C PHE A 26 -1.57 -28.30 -6.45
N SER A 27 -2.23 -27.32 -5.85
CA SER A 27 -1.57 -26.10 -5.38
C SER A 27 -1.49 -26.13 -3.85
N ASP A 28 -0.32 -25.78 -3.32
CA ASP A 28 -0.13 -25.68 -1.88
C ASP A 28 -0.78 -24.41 -1.33
N THR A 29 -1.20 -24.47 -0.07
CA THR A 29 -1.67 -23.30 0.66
C THR A 29 -0.50 -22.36 0.91
N GLU A 30 -0.67 -21.09 0.58
CA GLU A 30 0.39 -20.09 0.74
C GLU A 30 0.01 -19.07 1.82
N LEU A 31 0.99 -18.68 2.64
CA LEU A 31 0.83 -17.64 3.65
C LEU A 31 1.62 -16.42 3.20
N PHE A 32 0.97 -15.27 3.23
CA PHE A 32 1.57 -13.99 2.88
C PHE A 32 1.63 -13.09 4.11
N ALA A 33 2.78 -12.46 4.35
CA ALA A 33 2.91 -11.35 5.28
C ALA A 33 2.64 -10.04 4.54
N ARG A 34 1.73 -9.22 5.06
CA ARG A 34 1.42 -7.87 4.56
C ARG A 34 1.92 -6.84 5.55
N TYR A 35 2.62 -5.83 5.07
CA TYR A 35 3.05 -4.69 5.87
C TYR A 35 2.94 -3.41 5.07
N GLY A 36 2.60 -2.32 5.74
CA GLY A 36 2.47 -1.03 5.09
C GLY A 36 2.71 0.13 6.03
N LEU A 37 3.12 1.24 5.45
CA LEU A 37 3.27 2.53 6.11
C LEU A 37 2.64 3.60 5.21
N SER A 38 1.71 4.37 5.76
CA SER A 38 1.09 5.51 5.08
C SER A 38 1.39 6.79 5.86
N LEU A 39 1.71 7.87 5.17
CA LEU A 39 1.78 9.21 5.74
C LEU A 39 0.81 10.11 4.99
N ILE A 40 0.01 10.87 5.73
CA ILE A 40 -0.87 11.89 5.15
C ILE A 40 -0.59 13.22 5.83
N TYR A 41 -0.21 14.21 5.04
CA TYR A 41 0.03 15.58 5.49
C TYR A 41 -1.03 16.52 4.94
N THR A 42 -1.76 17.19 5.82
CA THR A 42 -2.77 18.19 5.50
C THR A 42 -2.08 19.52 5.23
N VAL A 43 -2.00 19.92 3.96
CA VAL A 43 -1.36 21.18 3.54
C VAL A 43 -2.19 22.38 3.98
N ASN A 44 -3.52 22.23 3.92
CA ASN A 44 -4.50 23.18 4.43
C ASN A 44 -5.78 22.42 4.80
N GLY A 45 -6.77 23.08 5.39
CA GLY A 45 -8.00 22.44 5.91
C GLY A 45 -8.79 21.55 4.94
N SER A 46 -8.48 21.54 3.63
CA SER A 46 -9.08 20.61 2.67
C SER A 46 -8.07 19.84 1.82
N THR A 47 -6.84 20.30 1.62
CA THR A 47 -5.88 19.67 0.70
C THR A 47 -4.85 18.85 1.46
N PHE A 48 -4.54 17.66 0.97
CA PHE A 48 -3.56 16.77 1.59
C PHE A 48 -2.62 16.15 0.57
N ILE A 49 -1.42 15.81 1.03
CA ILE A 49 -0.45 14.97 0.33
C ILE A 49 -0.44 13.63 1.06
N GLN A 50 -0.44 12.53 0.31
CA GLN A 50 -0.36 11.19 0.86
C GLN A 50 0.81 10.44 0.23
N THR A 51 1.53 9.70 1.05
CA THR A 51 2.48 8.69 0.59
C THR A 51 2.16 7.36 1.25
N GLU A 52 2.38 6.28 0.53
CA GLU A 52 2.15 4.93 1.01
C GLU A 52 3.25 4.01 0.50
N PHE A 53 3.79 3.20 1.39
CA PHE A 53 4.62 2.04 1.08
C PHE A 53 3.87 0.79 1.55
N LEU A 54 3.72 -0.19 0.67
CA LEU A 54 3.07 -1.47 0.97
C LEU A 54 3.98 -2.59 0.46
N GLY A 55 4.16 -3.62 1.28
CA GLY A 55 4.81 -4.87 0.91
C GLY A 55 3.93 -6.07 1.21
N ILE A 56 3.99 -7.07 0.33
CA ILE A 56 3.41 -8.39 0.51
C ILE A 56 4.51 -9.40 0.22
N ALA A 57 4.77 -10.33 1.13
CA ALA A 57 5.78 -11.36 0.95
C ALA A 57 5.21 -12.75 1.24
N ASN A 58 5.48 -13.73 0.37
CA ASN A 58 5.14 -15.12 0.61
C ASN A 58 6.14 -15.70 1.63
N ILE A 59 5.64 -16.27 2.71
CA ILE A 59 6.46 -16.77 3.83
C ILE A 59 6.42 -18.31 3.98
N THR A 60 5.82 -19.01 3.02
CA THR A 60 5.63 -20.47 3.04
C THR A 60 6.41 -21.23 1.98
N THR A 61 6.99 -20.53 1.02
CA THR A 61 7.61 -21.15 -0.14
C THR A 61 9.08 -21.44 0.10
N ASP A 62 9.46 -22.71 0.00
CA ASP A 62 10.85 -23.18 0.08
C ASP A 62 11.58 -23.04 -1.27
N GLU A 63 10.87 -22.59 -2.33
CA GLU A 63 11.39 -22.52 -3.70
C GLU A 63 12.20 -21.25 -3.99
N PHE A 64 12.15 -20.25 -3.12
CA PHE A 64 12.84 -18.98 -3.31
C PHE A 64 14.13 -18.94 -2.46
N GLU A 65 15.25 -18.56 -3.09
CA GLU A 65 16.55 -18.47 -2.43
C GLU A 65 16.63 -17.27 -1.48
N SER A 66 15.76 -16.26 -1.66
CA SER A 66 15.70 -15.07 -0.82
C SER A 66 14.26 -14.57 -0.58
N PHE A 67 14.06 -13.80 0.50
CA PHE A 67 12.79 -13.12 0.80
C PHE A 67 12.38 -12.17 -0.33
N ASP A 68 13.35 -11.57 -1.01
CA ASP A 68 13.12 -10.57 -2.05
C ASP A 68 12.42 -11.19 -3.26
N ASP A 69 12.79 -12.41 -3.66
CA ASP A 69 12.24 -13.10 -4.84
C ASP A 69 10.77 -13.52 -4.68
N SER A 70 10.27 -13.49 -3.44
CA SER A 70 8.90 -13.87 -3.06
C SER A 70 8.07 -12.69 -2.57
N SER A 71 8.56 -11.47 -2.79
CA SER A 71 7.97 -10.25 -2.27
C SER A 71 7.59 -9.27 -3.36
N PHE A 72 6.52 -8.53 -3.12
CA PHE A 72 6.02 -7.49 -3.99
C PHE A 72 5.85 -6.22 -3.19
N HIS A 73 6.38 -5.13 -3.70
CA HIS A 73 6.33 -3.84 -3.04
C HIS A 73 5.71 -2.79 -3.93
N THR A 74 5.00 -1.86 -3.30
CA THR A 74 4.52 -0.66 -3.97
C THR A 74 4.87 0.58 -3.17
N TYR A 75 5.21 1.64 -3.89
CA TYR A 75 5.32 2.98 -3.33
C TYR A 75 4.40 3.90 -4.11
N SER A 76 3.52 4.60 -3.42
CA SER A 76 2.65 5.60 -4.02
C SER A 76 2.79 6.96 -3.37
N VAL A 77 2.60 7.98 -4.20
CA VAL A 77 2.48 9.38 -3.79
C VAL A 77 1.24 9.97 -4.46
N GLY A 78 0.47 10.74 -3.70
CA GLY A 78 -0.75 11.34 -4.18
C GLY A 78 -1.03 12.69 -3.54
N LEU A 79 -1.92 13.43 -4.17
CA LEU A 79 -2.47 14.67 -3.69
C LEU A 79 -3.99 14.59 -3.78
N GLY A 80 -4.67 14.99 -2.71
CA GLY A 80 -6.12 14.93 -2.62
C GLY A 80 -6.73 16.19 -2.02
N HIS A 81 -8.05 16.29 -2.19
CA HIS A 81 -8.87 17.37 -1.68
C HIS A 81 -10.14 16.83 -1.02
N HIS A 82 -10.39 17.26 0.21
CA HIS A 82 -11.62 17.06 0.95
C HIS A 82 -12.66 18.06 0.45
N PHE A 83 -13.60 17.58 -0.36
CA PHE A 83 -14.76 18.39 -0.79
C PHE A 83 -15.80 18.48 0.31
N THR A 84 -15.92 17.41 1.10
CA THR A 84 -16.74 17.34 2.32
C THR A 84 -16.07 16.41 3.31
N ASP A 85 -16.57 16.34 4.55
CA ASP A 85 -16.09 15.38 5.56
C ASP A 85 -16.29 13.91 5.15
N LYS A 86 -17.12 13.65 4.14
CA LYS A 86 -17.46 12.30 3.66
C LYS A 86 -16.91 11.96 2.28
N PHE A 87 -16.46 12.97 1.53
CA PHE A 87 -16.05 12.81 0.14
C PHE A 87 -14.71 13.50 -0.09
N ASN A 88 -13.76 12.72 -0.58
CA ASN A 88 -12.49 13.22 -1.06
C ASN A 88 -12.17 12.64 -2.44
N LEU A 89 -11.48 13.44 -3.24
CA LEU A 89 -10.95 13.08 -4.54
C LEU A 89 -9.46 13.39 -4.56
N GLY A 90 -8.67 12.47 -5.11
CA GLY A 90 -7.24 12.64 -5.28
C GLY A 90 -6.73 12.11 -6.60
N ILE A 91 -5.50 12.53 -6.92
CA ILE A 91 -4.66 11.98 -7.97
C ILE A 91 -3.49 11.27 -7.29
N TYR A 92 -3.05 10.15 -7.85
CA TYR A 92 -1.88 9.44 -7.34
C TYR A 92 -1.03 8.86 -8.45
N TYR A 93 0.21 8.55 -8.10
CA TYR A 93 1.12 7.74 -8.88
C TYR A 93 1.66 6.62 -8.00
N ARG A 94 1.56 5.37 -8.47
CA ARG A 94 2.02 4.17 -7.76
C ARG A 94 3.08 3.46 -8.59
N ASN A 95 4.21 3.17 -7.97
CA ASN A 95 5.28 2.35 -8.52
C ASN A 95 5.20 0.94 -7.95
N TYR A 96 5.59 -0.02 -8.77
CA TYR A 96 5.65 -1.44 -8.44
C TYR A 96 7.11 -1.88 -8.47
N PHE A 97 7.52 -2.64 -7.45
CA PHE A 97 8.85 -3.21 -7.35
C PHE A 97 8.70 -4.72 -7.12
N ASP A 98 9.26 -5.50 -8.04
CA ASP A 98 9.30 -6.96 -7.97
C ASP A 98 10.59 -7.44 -7.27
N GLU A 99 11.65 -6.62 -7.25
CA GLU A 99 12.91 -6.85 -6.54
C GLU A 99 13.42 -5.52 -5.94
N PHE A 100 14.16 -5.57 -4.83
CA PHE A 100 14.54 -4.45 -3.96
C PHE A 100 15.03 -3.19 -4.72
N PHE A 101 14.09 -2.32 -5.09
CA PHE A 101 14.31 -1.08 -5.86
C PHE A 101 15.02 -1.24 -7.21
N ASP A 102 14.98 -2.41 -7.86
CA ASP A 102 15.45 -2.49 -9.25
C ASP A 102 14.53 -1.61 -10.12
N PRO A 103 15.04 -0.54 -10.76
CA PRO A 103 14.21 0.47 -11.41
C PRO A 103 13.70 -0.02 -12.77
N SER A 104 12.95 -1.12 -12.78
CA SER A 104 11.95 -1.29 -13.83
C SER A 104 10.82 -0.31 -13.50
N PHE A 105 10.94 0.92 -14.01
CA PHE A 105 9.97 2.00 -13.80
C PHE A 105 8.62 1.63 -14.46
N LYS A 106 7.86 0.76 -13.78
CA LYS A 106 6.48 0.41 -14.10
C LYS A 106 5.63 1.06 -13.03
N GLY A 107 4.99 2.17 -13.41
CA GLY A 107 4.09 2.87 -12.51
C GLY A 107 2.78 3.22 -13.20
N ILE A 108 1.73 3.33 -12.39
CA ILE A 108 0.38 3.66 -12.84
C ILE A 108 -0.03 4.96 -12.15
N GLY A 109 -0.51 5.92 -12.97
CA GLY A 109 -1.21 7.09 -12.47
C GLY A 109 -2.71 6.82 -12.39
N GLY A 110 -3.38 7.36 -11.37
CA GLY A 110 -4.80 7.13 -11.14
C GLY A 110 -5.52 8.27 -10.45
N LEU A 111 -6.84 8.14 -10.43
CA LEU A 111 -7.75 8.96 -9.62
C LEU A 111 -8.26 8.10 -8.47
N GLU A 112 -8.33 8.69 -7.28
CA GLU A 112 -8.86 8.04 -6.09
C GLU A 112 -10.12 8.77 -5.64
N LEU A 113 -11.20 8.01 -5.45
CA LEU A 113 -12.49 8.51 -4.99
C LEU A 113 -12.84 7.75 -3.71
N ASN A 114 -12.86 8.46 -2.58
CA ASN A 114 -13.22 7.85 -1.30
C ASN A 114 -14.51 8.46 -0.78
N PHE A 115 -15.44 7.56 -0.47
CA PHE A 115 -16.71 7.86 0.18
C PHE A 115 -16.75 7.18 1.54
N ARG A 116 -17.01 7.97 2.59
CA ARG A 116 -17.29 7.43 3.92
C ARG A 116 -18.81 7.37 4.11
N LEU A 117 -19.35 6.16 4.23
CA LEU A 117 -20.75 5.91 4.55
C LEU A 117 -21.05 6.25 6.01
#